data_AF-A0A938N7R9-F1
#
_entry.id   AF-A0A938N7R9-F1
#
_cell.length_a   1.000
_cell.length_b   1.000
_cell.length_c   1.000
_cell.angle_alpha   90.00
_cell.angle_beta   90.00
_cell.angle_gamma   90.00
#
_symmetry.space_group_name_H-M   'P 1'
#
loop_
_entity.id
_entity.type
_entity.pdbx_description
1 polymer ?
#
loop_
_entity_poly.entity_id
_entity_poly.type
_entity_poly.pdbx_seq_one_letter_code
_entity_poly.pdbx_strand_id
1 'polypeptide(L)'
;MAERFTRSRFPRSARGCGGKCDETTQTRRAFAEASTMKPTVFDARTGGVLLHLSSVPGAFGVGDLGPGAYDALAWMARTDLTWWQMLPVGPIGPGDSPYASTSSFAGEPLFISIDGLVRDRLLPRSALCAAPALARGSSRYAAARTAKWPRFELAFEAFRRKGGLRSNSFKAFARRQRLWLPGWRAFMKDESGLHAFLQFAFDAQWSDFKQTAAARGIRLLGDLPIFVSLDSADVLSNPSHFRLDRQGRPTVVTGVPPDCFSADGQLWGHPHYRWSEHRRTGYRWWIERVRAAVERFDAVRVDHFIGFFHAFEIPGSATTARHGVWKRAPGRELLGAMERALGSLPLIAEDLGALTPPVVALRDDFGLPGMKLLHNAFYGDDSGEAPHRHPRHCVCYPGTHDNDTTVGWWAQLQPAAKARARTYMGWDGSDPAAQLNRLAFTSPANTAIVSMQDALGLGAQARMNLPGTASGNWHWRLQSRGAASLRPEAADRLRALALLTGRARSKAR
;
A
#
# COMPACT_ATOMS: atom_id res chain seq x y z
N MET A 1 -16.90 19.17 65.73
CA MET A 1 -16.97 20.63 65.90
C MET A 1 -16.30 21.23 64.67
N ALA A 2 -17.05 21.63 63.63
CA ALA A 2 -17.59 23.00 63.44
C ALA A 2 -16.46 24.03 63.52
N GLU A 3 -16.12 24.85 62.51
CA GLU A 3 -16.94 25.82 61.78
C GLU A 3 -16.24 26.23 60.45
N ARG A 4 -16.93 26.26 59.31
CA ARG A 4 -17.45 27.48 58.61
C ARG A 4 -16.45 28.63 58.47
N PHE A 5 -16.07 28.95 57.22
CA PHE A 5 -15.95 30.35 56.79
C PHE A 5 -16.58 30.57 55.41
N THR A 6 -17.14 31.77 55.30
CA THR A 6 -18.22 32.25 54.43
C THR A 6 -17.79 32.71 53.04
N ARG A 7 -18.74 32.62 52.11
CA ARG A 7 -18.80 33.30 50.80
C ARG A 7 -18.73 34.83 50.97
N SER A 8 -17.92 35.52 50.16
CA SER A 8 -18.06 36.97 49.91
C SER A 8 -18.64 37.22 48.52
N ARG A 9 -19.46 38.28 48.44
CA ARG A 9 -20.32 38.65 47.33
C ARG A 9 -19.59 39.61 46.38
N PHE A 10 -19.74 39.41 45.07
CA PHE A 10 -19.47 40.43 44.07
C PHE A 10 -20.65 41.42 43.98
N PRO A 11 -20.42 42.74 43.90
CA PRO A 11 -21.47 43.70 43.58
C PRO A 11 -21.64 43.87 42.06
N ARG A 12 -22.89 44.06 41.64
CA ARG A 12 -23.32 44.38 40.27
C ARG A 12 -23.43 45.91 40.06
N SER A 13 -23.06 46.30 38.84
CA SER A 13 -23.64 47.38 37.99
C SER A 13 -23.05 48.80 38.04
N ALA A 14 -22.57 49.24 36.87
CA ALA A 14 -23.07 50.37 36.06
C ALA A 14 -22.40 50.28 34.66
N ARG A 15 -23.14 50.04 33.56
CA ARG A 15 -23.53 51.03 32.51
C ARG A 15 -22.43 52.05 32.19
N GLY A 16 -21.91 52.25 30.98
CA GLY A 16 -22.18 51.78 29.62
C GLY A 16 -21.59 52.82 28.64
N CYS A 17 -20.79 52.39 27.67
CA CYS A 17 -20.40 53.08 26.42
C CYS A 17 -19.83 51.93 25.56
N GLY A 18 -20.38 51.54 24.41
CA GLY A 18 -20.73 52.39 23.28
C GLY A 18 -19.62 52.29 22.24
N GLY A 19 -19.44 51.10 21.63
CA GLY A 19 -18.44 50.88 20.58
C GLY A 19 -18.67 49.55 19.88
N LYS A 20 -19.20 49.60 18.65
CA LYS A 20 -19.38 48.46 17.75
C LYS A 20 -18.00 47.94 17.31
N CYS A 21 -17.64 46.72 17.68
CA CYS A 21 -16.63 45.94 16.96
C CYS A 21 -17.33 44.72 16.34
N ASP A 22 -17.76 44.91 15.10
CA ASP A 22 -18.46 43.92 14.27
C ASP A 22 -17.42 42.99 13.59
N GLU A 23 -16.59 42.31 14.40
CA GLU A 23 -15.44 41.53 13.92
C GLU A 23 -15.57 40.01 14.15
N THR A 24 -16.75 39.54 14.57
CA THR A 24 -16.96 38.12 14.91
C THR A 24 -17.83 37.34 13.92
N THR A 25 -18.39 38.00 12.92
CA THR A 25 -19.29 37.36 11.93
C THR A 25 -18.58 37.02 10.61
N GLN A 26 -17.54 37.77 10.23
CA GLN A 26 -16.73 37.47 9.03
C GLN A 26 -15.70 36.36 9.27
N THR A 27 -15.10 36.28 10.46
CA THR A 27 -14.11 35.25 10.82
C THR A 27 -14.77 33.88 11.01
N ARG A 28 -16.04 33.83 11.45
CA ARG A 28 -16.83 32.58 11.49
C ARG A 28 -17.32 32.12 10.12
N ARG A 29 -17.51 33.02 9.15
CA ARG A 29 -17.77 32.65 7.76
C ARG A 29 -16.50 32.16 7.05
N ALA A 30 -15.34 32.75 7.33
CA ALA A 30 -14.06 32.29 6.78
C ALA A 30 -13.61 30.90 7.28
N PHE A 31 -14.01 30.49 8.49
CA PHE A 31 -13.78 29.12 9.00
C PHE A 31 -14.88 28.11 8.61
N ALA A 32 -16.03 28.58 8.10
CA ALA A 32 -17.11 27.72 7.59
C ALA A 32 -16.95 27.37 6.10
N GLU A 33 -16.06 28.06 5.37
CA GLU A 33 -15.68 27.74 3.98
C GLU A 33 -14.36 26.97 3.87
N ALA A 34 -13.78 26.54 5.00
CA ALA A 34 -12.67 25.62 5.03
C ALA A 34 -13.18 24.16 5.03
N SER A 35 -13.10 23.54 3.84
CA SER A 35 -13.26 22.10 3.60
C SER A 35 -14.70 21.56 3.64
N THR A 36 -15.39 21.69 2.52
CA THR A 36 -16.49 20.79 2.13
C THR A 36 -15.99 19.38 1.75
N MET A 37 -14.86 18.91 2.32
CA MET A 37 -14.37 17.58 2.03
C MET A 37 -15.22 16.56 2.76
N LYS A 38 -15.73 15.59 2.00
CA LYS A 38 -16.45 14.44 2.55
C LYS A 38 -15.52 13.69 3.50
N PRO A 39 -16.04 13.17 4.63
CA PRO A 39 -15.23 12.37 5.54
C PRO A 39 -14.52 11.24 4.79
N THR A 40 -13.21 11.16 4.95
CA THR A 40 -12.39 10.11 4.33
C THR A 40 -12.28 8.92 5.27
N VAL A 41 -11.95 7.74 4.72
CA VAL A 41 -11.67 6.54 5.53
C VAL A 41 -10.44 6.70 6.45
N PHE A 42 -9.69 7.79 6.31
CA PHE A 42 -8.48 8.12 7.05
C PHE A 42 -8.65 9.27 8.06
N ASP A 43 -9.88 9.73 8.30
CA ASP A 43 -10.14 10.75 9.32
C ASP A 43 -10.14 10.19 10.75
N ALA A 44 -10.39 8.89 10.89
CA ALA A 44 -10.42 8.21 12.17
C ALA A 44 -9.01 7.84 12.67
N ARG A 45 -8.84 7.84 13.99
CA ARG A 45 -7.63 7.28 14.64
C ARG A 45 -7.64 5.76 14.51
N THR A 46 -6.80 5.23 13.63
CA THR A 46 -6.70 3.79 13.35
C THR A 46 -5.25 3.33 13.43
N GLY A 47 -5.08 2.00 13.46
CA GLY A 47 -3.79 1.38 13.27
C GLY A 47 -3.87 0.20 12.30
N GLY A 48 -2.72 -0.32 11.88
CA GLY A 48 -2.63 -1.43 10.95
C GLY A 48 -1.28 -2.10 10.90
N VAL A 49 -1.20 -3.16 10.09
CA VAL A 49 0.04 -3.90 9.86
C VAL A 49 0.30 -4.06 8.36
N LEU A 50 1.55 -3.81 7.97
CA LEU A 50 2.08 -4.08 6.63
C LEU A 50 2.61 -5.52 6.58
N LEU A 51 1.95 -6.36 5.77
CA LEU A 51 2.36 -7.73 5.49
C LEU A 51 1.91 -8.11 4.09
N HIS A 52 2.85 -8.29 3.16
CA HIS A 52 2.48 -8.73 1.82
C HIS A 52 2.03 -10.19 1.80
N LEU A 53 1.13 -10.54 0.87
CA LEU A 53 0.57 -11.88 0.75
C LEU A 53 1.66 -12.93 0.48
N SER A 54 2.70 -12.60 -0.29
CA SER A 54 3.80 -13.54 -0.52
C SER A 54 4.52 -13.97 0.76
N SER A 55 4.46 -13.14 1.81
CA SER A 55 5.13 -13.35 3.09
C SER A 55 4.30 -14.15 4.09
N VAL A 56 3.04 -14.48 3.81
CA VAL A 56 2.28 -15.41 4.66
C VAL A 56 2.80 -16.84 4.48
N PRO A 57 2.65 -17.72 5.49
CA PRO A 57 3.02 -19.13 5.32
C PRO A 57 2.24 -19.79 4.17
N GLY A 58 2.90 -20.62 3.36
CA GLY A 58 2.27 -21.30 2.23
C GLY A 58 3.01 -22.57 1.83
N ALA A 59 2.27 -23.64 1.52
CA ALA A 59 2.85 -24.96 1.21
C ALA A 59 3.58 -25.00 -0.15
N PHE A 60 3.26 -24.07 -1.05
CA PHE A 60 3.69 -24.09 -2.45
C PHE A 60 4.78 -23.06 -2.76
N GLY A 61 5.69 -22.78 -1.83
CA GLY A 61 6.88 -21.96 -2.10
C GLY A 61 6.66 -20.45 -1.94
N VAL A 62 5.42 -19.99 -1.89
CA VAL A 62 5.04 -18.59 -1.66
C VAL A 62 3.73 -18.55 -0.89
N GLY A 63 3.47 -17.48 -0.13
CA GLY A 63 2.16 -17.25 0.47
C GLY A 63 1.07 -17.05 -0.60
N ASP A 64 -0.14 -17.49 -0.32
CA ASP A 64 -1.31 -17.39 -1.21
C ASP A 64 -2.59 -17.19 -0.40
N LEU A 65 -3.76 -17.09 -1.06
CA LEU A 65 -5.08 -16.93 -0.43
C LEU A 65 -5.60 -18.21 0.26
N GLY A 66 -4.68 -19.08 0.69
CA GLY A 66 -4.96 -20.32 1.40
C GLY A 66 -4.90 -20.18 2.92
N PRO A 67 -4.77 -21.31 3.66
CA PRO A 67 -4.83 -21.32 5.12
C PRO A 67 -3.93 -20.29 5.82
N GLY A 68 -2.70 -20.07 5.33
CA GLY A 68 -1.78 -19.10 5.92
C GLY A 68 -2.26 -17.64 5.87
N ALA A 69 -3.02 -17.25 4.83
CA ALA A 69 -3.63 -15.93 4.78
C ALA A 69 -4.75 -15.78 5.80
N TYR A 70 -5.54 -16.83 6.05
CA TYR A 70 -6.59 -16.84 7.06
C TYR A 70 -6.03 -16.91 8.49
N ASP A 71 -4.90 -17.59 8.70
CA ASP A 71 -4.16 -17.56 9.97
C ASP A 71 -3.63 -16.16 10.26
N ALA A 72 -3.03 -15.50 9.26
CA ALA A 72 -2.61 -14.11 9.36
C ALA A 72 -3.82 -13.19 9.63
N LEU A 73 -4.96 -13.43 8.99
CA LEU A 73 -6.19 -12.68 9.24
C LEU A 73 -6.68 -12.84 10.68
N ALA A 74 -6.64 -14.05 11.24
CA ALA A 74 -6.98 -14.31 12.63
C ALA A 74 -6.03 -13.60 13.60
N TRP A 75 -4.73 -13.58 13.28
CA TRP A 75 -3.75 -12.81 14.05
C TRP A 75 -4.03 -11.30 13.97
N MET A 76 -4.32 -10.75 12.79
CA MET A 76 -4.71 -9.35 12.62
C MET A 76 -5.98 -9.03 13.42
N ALA A 77 -6.95 -9.94 13.44
CA ALA A 77 -8.16 -9.76 14.24
C ALA A 77 -7.85 -9.64 15.74
N ARG A 78 -6.89 -10.44 16.25
CA ARG A 78 -6.43 -10.37 17.64
C ARG A 78 -5.80 -9.03 18.03
N THR A 79 -5.25 -8.27 17.08
CA THR A 79 -4.60 -6.97 17.36
C THR A 79 -5.58 -5.82 17.65
N ASP A 80 -6.87 -5.99 17.35
CA ASP A 80 -7.86 -4.90 17.28
C ASP A 80 -7.50 -3.74 16.32
N LEU A 81 -6.60 -3.94 15.36
CA LEU A 81 -6.23 -2.93 14.35
C LEU A 81 -7.15 -2.96 13.12
N THR A 82 -7.26 -1.84 12.42
CA THR A 82 -8.19 -1.72 11.28
C THR A 82 -7.58 -2.19 9.97
N TRP A 83 -6.32 -1.85 9.70
CA TRP A 83 -5.75 -2.00 8.35
C TRP A 83 -4.81 -3.19 8.22
N TRP A 84 -4.99 -3.98 7.17
CA TRP A 84 -3.96 -4.87 6.64
C TRP A 84 -3.46 -4.29 5.32
N GLN A 85 -2.24 -3.74 5.35
CA GLN A 85 -1.59 -3.22 4.15
C GLN A 85 -0.80 -4.29 3.41
N MET A 86 -0.91 -4.28 2.09
CA MET A 86 -0.16 -5.14 1.18
C MET A 86 0.52 -4.30 0.09
N LEU A 87 1.64 -4.82 -0.42
CA LEU A 87 2.27 -4.35 -1.67
C LEU A 87 1.38 -4.73 -2.88
N PRO A 88 1.73 -4.28 -4.11
CA PRO A 88 0.95 -4.62 -5.30
C PRO A 88 0.79 -6.12 -5.48
N VAL A 89 -0.42 -6.56 -5.84
CA VAL A 89 -0.78 -7.99 -6.00
C VAL A 89 -0.92 -8.42 -7.46
N GLY A 90 -0.41 -7.61 -8.38
CA GLY A 90 -0.36 -7.91 -9.80
C GLY A 90 0.76 -8.91 -10.14
N PRO A 91 0.79 -9.43 -11.38
CA PRO A 91 1.83 -10.34 -11.85
C PRO A 91 3.23 -9.85 -11.49
N ILE A 92 4.04 -10.73 -10.92
CA ILE A 92 5.38 -10.42 -10.43
C ILE A 92 6.32 -10.21 -11.61
N GLY A 93 7.00 -9.07 -11.60
CA GLY A 93 7.92 -8.67 -12.67
C GLY A 93 9.34 -9.16 -12.48
N PRO A 94 10.28 -8.66 -13.32
CA PRO A 94 11.71 -8.90 -13.16
C PRO A 94 12.22 -8.59 -11.75
N GLY A 95 13.20 -9.39 -11.29
CA GLY A 95 13.75 -9.27 -9.93
C GLY A 95 12.78 -9.67 -8.82
N ASP A 96 11.71 -10.40 -9.18
CA ASP A 96 10.59 -10.76 -8.30
C ASP A 96 9.83 -9.55 -7.71
N SER A 97 9.91 -8.39 -8.37
CA SER A 97 9.34 -7.15 -7.86
C SER A 97 7.84 -7.04 -8.14
N PRO A 98 7.01 -6.73 -7.12
CA PRO A 98 5.59 -6.43 -7.33
C PRO A 98 5.37 -5.06 -8.01
N TYR A 99 6.38 -4.18 -8.04
CA TYR A 99 6.30 -2.86 -8.69
C TYR A 99 6.62 -2.91 -10.19
N ALA A 100 7.22 -3.99 -10.67
CA ALA A 100 7.58 -4.18 -12.08
C ALA A 100 6.52 -5.01 -12.85
N SER A 101 5.25 -4.93 -12.42
CA SER A 101 4.20 -5.82 -12.91
C SER A 101 3.93 -5.71 -14.42
N THR A 102 3.61 -6.85 -15.04
CA THR A 102 3.20 -6.93 -16.45
C THR A 102 1.72 -6.57 -16.68
N SER A 103 0.98 -6.24 -15.61
CA SER A 103 -0.34 -5.64 -15.72
C SER A 103 -0.72 -4.87 -14.46
N SER A 104 -1.23 -3.66 -14.65
CA SER A 104 -1.85 -2.82 -13.60
C SER A 104 -3.21 -3.34 -13.14
N PHE A 105 -3.77 -4.31 -13.87
CA PHE A 105 -5.11 -4.82 -13.66
C PHE A 105 -5.14 -6.29 -13.30
N ALA A 106 -4.29 -7.17 -13.83
CA ALA A 106 -4.32 -8.58 -13.47
C ALA A 106 -3.90 -8.82 -12.00
N GLY A 107 -4.35 -9.92 -11.41
CA GLY A 107 -3.77 -10.46 -10.17
C GLY A 107 -2.72 -11.53 -10.46
N GLU A 108 -1.72 -11.69 -9.59
CA GLU A 108 -0.68 -12.72 -9.71
C GLU A 108 -1.26 -14.13 -9.51
N PRO A 109 -1.18 -15.03 -10.51
CA PRO A 109 -1.65 -16.41 -10.37
C PRO A 109 -1.05 -17.18 -9.20
N LEU A 110 0.20 -16.90 -8.80
CA LEU A 110 0.82 -17.55 -7.65
C LEU A 110 0.08 -17.33 -6.33
N PHE A 111 -0.77 -16.30 -6.22
CA PHE A 111 -1.60 -16.06 -5.04
C PHE A 111 -2.92 -16.83 -5.01
N ILE A 112 -3.26 -17.58 -6.07
CA ILE A 112 -4.42 -18.47 -6.09
C ILE A 112 -4.12 -19.70 -5.22
N SER A 113 -4.93 -19.93 -4.20
CA SER A 113 -4.81 -21.07 -3.31
C SER A 113 -5.19 -22.38 -3.99
N ILE A 114 -4.33 -23.40 -3.86
CA ILE A 114 -4.64 -24.78 -4.28
C ILE A 114 -5.74 -25.37 -3.39
N ASP A 115 -5.74 -25.07 -2.08
CA ASP A 115 -6.82 -25.45 -1.16
C ASP A 115 -8.17 -24.90 -1.61
N GLY A 116 -8.21 -23.66 -2.10
CA GLY A 116 -9.40 -23.06 -2.70
C GLY A 116 -9.88 -23.85 -3.92
N LEU A 117 -8.98 -24.20 -4.84
CA LEU A 117 -9.32 -25.00 -6.03
C LEU A 117 -9.79 -26.43 -5.69
N VAL A 118 -9.28 -27.03 -4.60
CA VAL A 118 -9.78 -28.30 -4.07
C VAL A 118 -11.17 -28.15 -3.48
N ARG A 119 -11.43 -27.07 -2.73
CA ARG A 119 -12.74 -26.74 -2.17
C ARG A 119 -13.80 -26.57 -3.26
N ASP A 120 -13.43 -25.93 -4.37
CA ASP A 120 -14.27 -25.75 -5.56
C ASP A 120 -14.44 -27.03 -6.39
N ARG A 121 -13.86 -28.15 -5.92
CA ARG A 121 -13.84 -29.45 -6.59
C ARG A 121 -13.22 -29.39 -7.98
N LEU A 122 -12.33 -28.43 -8.24
CA LEU A 122 -11.56 -28.33 -9.49
C LEU A 122 -10.29 -29.17 -9.42
N LEU A 123 -9.80 -29.45 -8.22
CA LEU A 123 -8.68 -30.36 -7.97
C LEU A 123 -9.05 -31.44 -6.94
N PRO A 124 -8.46 -32.65 -7.03
CA PRO A 124 -8.56 -33.66 -5.99
C PRO A 124 -7.71 -33.27 -4.77
N ARG A 125 -8.00 -33.83 -3.58
CA ARG A 125 -7.21 -33.60 -2.37
C ARG A 125 -5.73 -33.97 -2.52
N SER A 126 -5.40 -34.93 -3.38
CA SER A 126 -4.01 -35.30 -3.69
C SER A 126 -3.20 -34.15 -4.29
N ALA A 127 -3.84 -33.15 -4.91
CA ALA A 127 -3.16 -31.95 -5.43
C ALA A 127 -2.53 -31.09 -4.33
N LEU A 128 -2.94 -31.27 -3.06
CA LEU A 128 -2.34 -30.59 -1.91
C LEU A 128 -0.94 -31.11 -1.56
N CYS A 129 -0.53 -32.27 -2.09
CA CYS A 129 0.81 -32.79 -1.87
C CYS A 129 1.84 -31.87 -2.52
N ALA A 130 2.70 -31.25 -1.71
CA ALA A 130 3.79 -30.38 -2.14
C ALA A 130 5.11 -30.84 -1.51
N ALA A 131 6.24 -30.54 -2.17
CA ALA A 131 7.54 -30.85 -1.61
C ALA A 131 7.73 -30.11 -0.27
N PRO A 132 8.09 -30.79 0.84
CA PRO A 132 8.26 -30.15 2.15
C PRO A 132 9.24 -28.97 2.16
N ALA A 133 10.22 -28.98 1.25
CA ALA A 133 11.18 -27.90 1.07
C ALA A 133 10.56 -26.57 0.59
N LEU A 134 9.36 -26.59 -0.01
CA LEU A 134 8.65 -25.39 -0.47
C LEU A 134 7.87 -24.69 0.65
N ALA A 135 7.47 -25.44 1.69
CA ALA A 135 6.73 -24.88 2.81
C ALA A 135 7.61 -23.99 3.71
N ARG A 136 8.93 -24.20 3.70
CA ARG A 136 9.89 -23.56 4.62
C ARG A 136 10.71 -22.47 3.94
N GLY A 137 11.29 -21.57 4.73
CA GLY A 137 12.23 -20.56 4.25
C GLY A 137 11.56 -19.39 3.52
N SER A 138 12.35 -18.71 2.68
CA SER A 138 11.93 -17.57 1.87
C SER A 138 10.87 -17.93 0.82
N SER A 139 10.21 -16.91 0.28
CA SER A 139 9.41 -17.02 -0.94
C SER A 139 10.32 -17.41 -2.11
N ARG A 140 9.93 -18.47 -2.83
CA ARG A 140 10.66 -19.06 -3.96
C ARG A 140 9.78 -19.03 -5.20
N TYR A 141 9.64 -17.86 -5.83
CA TYR A 141 8.66 -17.63 -6.89
C TYR A 141 8.80 -18.58 -8.09
N ALA A 142 10.02 -18.82 -8.58
CA ALA A 142 10.26 -19.77 -9.66
C ALA A 142 9.81 -21.19 -9.29
N ALA A 143 10.22 -21.69 -8.12
CA ALA A 143 9.84 -23.03 -7.65
C ALA A 143 8.33 -23.14 -7.34
N ALA A 144 7.72 -22.06 -6.84
CA ALA A 144 6.28 -21.95 -6.66
C ALA A 144 5.53 -22.05 -7.99
N ARG A 145 6.04 -21.41 -9.05
CA ARG A 145 5.48 -21.49 -10.40
C ARG A 145 5.56 -22.92 -10.93
N THR A 146 6.73 -23.57 -10.84
CA THR A 146 6.90 -24.98 -11.22
C THR A 146 5.93 -25.90 -10.47
N ALA A 147 5.70 -25.65 -9.18
CA ALA A 147 4.80 -26.46 -8.38
C ALA A 147 3.31 -26.18 -8.70
N LYS A 148 2.90 -24.92 -8.89
CA LYS A 148 1.47 -24.58 -9.02
C LYS A 148 0.96 -24.68 -10.44
N TRP A 149 1.80 -24.49 -11.46
CA TRP A 149 1.34 -24.41 -12.86
C TRP A 149 0.63 -25.68 -13.36
N PRO A 150 1.17 -26.90 -13.16
CA PRO A 150 0.45 -28.11 -13.60
C PRO A 150 -0.90 -28.29 -12.89
N ARG A 151 -1.04 -27.80 -11.66
CA ARG A 151 -2.31 -27.83 -10.91
C ARG A 151 -3.31 -26.83 -11.49
N PHE A 152 -2.85 -25.68 -11.96
CA PHE A 152 -3.72 -24.72 -12.63
C PHE A 152 -4.25 -25.25 -13.95
N GLU A 153 -3.43 -25.94 -14.74
CA GLU A 153 -3.85 -26.58 -15.99
C GLU A 153 -4.92 -27.65 -15.72
N LEU A 154 -4.70 -28.55 -14.75
CA LEU A 154 -5.69 -29.56 -14.34
C LEU A 154 -7.00 -28.93 -13.82
N ALA A 155 -6.90 -27.87 -13.02
CA ALA A 155 -8.06 -27.15 -12.51
C ALA A 155 -8.85 -26.51 -13.66
N PHE A 156 -8.16 -25.97 -14.66
CA PHE A 156 -8.76 -25.37 -15.83
C PHE A 156 -9.46 -26.40 -16.72
N GLU A 157 -8.86 -27.57 -16.95
CA GLU A 157 -9.50 -28.67 -17.67
C GLU A 157 -10.78 -29.13 -16.98
N ALA A 158 -10.73 -29.30 -15.65
CA ALA A 158 -11.91 -29.63 -14.85
C ALA A 158 -12.98 -28.54 -14.95
N PHE A 159 -12.58 -27.26 -14.90
CA PHE A 159 -13.48 -26.12 -15.06
C PHE A 159 -14.15 -26.12 -16.44
N ARG A 160 -13.40 -26.36 -17.52
CA ARG A 160 -13.91 -26.47 -18.89
C ARG A 160 -14.91 -27.62 -19.04
N ARG A 161 -14.57 -28.81 -18.55
CA ARG A 161 -15.43 -30.01 -18.62
C ARG A 161 -16.76 -29.80 -17.91
N LYS A 162 -16.76 -29.05 -16.80
CA LYS A 162 -17.96 -28.64 -16.07
C LYS A 162 -18.75 -27.50 -16.74
N GLY A 163 -18.36 -27.05 -17.93
CA GLY A 163 -18.99 -25.94 -18.63
C GLY A 163 -18.69 -24.56 -18.02
N GLY A 164 -17.62 -24.43 -17.23
CA GLY A 164 -17.29 -23.22 -16.48
C GLY A 164 -17.15 -21.96 -17.34
N LEU A 165 -16.59 -22.08 -18.55
CA LEU A 165 -16.49 -20.96 -19.50
C LEU A 165 -17.85 -20.46 -20.00
N ARG A 166 -18.90 -21.29 -19.92
CA ARG A 166 -20.28 -20.94 -20.29
C ARG A 166 -21.13 -20.51 -19.09
N SER A 167 -20.60 -20.66 -17.87
CA SER A 167 -21.30 -20.33 -16.63
C SER A 167 -21.61 -18.83 -16.52
N ASN A 168 -22.69 -18.51 -15.80
CA ASN A 168 -23.11 -17.13 -15.59
C ASN A 168 -22.10 -16.34 -14.74
N SER A 169 -21.44 -16.98 -13.77
CA SER A 169 -20.41 -16.35 -12.93
C SER A 169 -19.20 -15.93 -13.75
N PHE A 170 -18.69 -16.81 -14.62
CA PHE A 170 -17.57 -16.48 -15.51
C PHE A 170 -17.93 -15.37 -16.50
N LYS A 171 -19.12 -15.43 -17.12
CA LYS A 171 -19.61 -14.37 -18.02
C LYS A 171 -19.78 -13.04 -17.30
N ALA A 172 -20.27 -13.05 -16.06
CA ALA A 172 -20.40 -11.85 -15.24
C ALA A 172 -19.04 -11.24 -14.92
N PHE A 173 -18.07 -12.07 -14.50
CA PHE A 173 -16.68 -11.66 -14.30
C PHE A 173 -16.08 -11.05 -15.57
N ALA A 174 -16.15 -11.75 -16.71
CA ALA A 174 -15.60 -11.26 -17.98
C ALA A 174 -16.24 -9.94 -18.44
N ARG A 175 -17.54 -9.76 -18.22
CA ARG A 175 -18.26 -8.50 -18.53
C ARG A 175 -17.88 -7.35 -17.60
N ARG A 176 -17.66 -7.65 -16.31
CA ARG A 176 -17.17 -6.67 -15.32
C ARG A 176 -15.75 -6.22 -15.67
N GLN A 177 -14.88 -7.17 -16.02
CA GLN A 177 -13.47 -6.94 -16.34
C GLN A 177 -13.18 -6.67 -17.83
N ARG A 178 -14.22 -6.30 -18.61
CA ARG A 178 -14.15 -6.17 -20.08
C ARG A 178 -13.11 -5.17 -20.59
N LEU A 179 -12.69 -4.22 -19.77
CA LEU A 179 -11.79 -3.14 -20.17
C LEU A 179 -10.31 -3.54 -20.19
N TRP A 180 -9.93 -4.58 -19.44
CA TRP A 180 -8.54 -5.01 -19.34
C TRP A 180 -8.34 -6.50 -19.63
N LEU A 181 -9.34 -7.35 -19.36
CA LEU A 181 -9.20 -8.80 -19.52
C LEU A 181 -8.84 -9.21 -20.97
N PRO A 182 -9.44 -8.64 -22.04
CA PRO A 182 -9.02 -8.97 -23.41
C PRO A 182 -7.55 -8.61 -23.70
N GLY A 183 -7.10 -7.44 -23.22
CA GLY A 183 -5.71 -7.00 -23.37
C GLY A 183 -4.72 -7.90 -22.63
N TRP A 184 -5.08 -8.31 -21.41
CA TRP A 184 -4.31 -9.30 -20.65
C TRP A 184 -4.22 -10.65 -21.38
N ARG A 185 -5.34 -11.14 -21.94
CA ARG A 185 -5.34 -12.39 -22.71
C ARG A 185 -4.49 -12.30 -23.97
N ALA A 186 -4.52 -11.17 -24.67
CA ALA A 186 -3.67 -10.94 -25.84
C ALA A 186 -2.18 -10.92 -25.45
N PHE A 187 -1.82 -10.21 -24.38
CA PHE A 187 -0.46 -10.16 -23.85
C PHE A 187 0.07 -11.55 -23.45
N MET A 188 -0.77 -12.35 -22.77
CA MET A 188 -0.42 -13.72 -22.36
C MET A 188 -0.58 -14.77 -23.47
N LYS A 189 -1.02 -14.38 -24.68
CA LYS A 189 -1.33 -15.30 -25.79
C LYS A 189 -2.32 -16.42 -25.38
N ASP A 190 -3.35 -16.04 -24.63
CA ASP A 190 -4.32 -16.94 -23.98
C ASP A 190 -5.44 -17.42 -24.93
N GLU A 191 -5.08 -18.23 -25.92
CA GLU A 191 -6.02 -18.82 -26.87
C GLU A 191 -6.98 -19.80 -26.19
N SER A 192 -6.47 -20.59 -25.24
CA SER A 192 -7.26 -21.62 -24.55
C SER A 192 -8.26 -21.06 -23.55
N GLY A 193 -7.97 -19.89 -22.95
CA GLY A 193 -8.75 -19.29 -21.87
C GLY A 193 -8.23 -19.59 -20.46
N LEU A 194 -7.05 -20.22 -20.33
CA LEU A 194 -6.41 -20.52 -19.05
C LEU A 194 -6.13 -19.24 -18.25
N HIS A 195 -5.55 -18.21 -18.87
CA HIS A 195 -5.28 -16.96 -18.15
C HIS A 195 -6.56 -16.24 -17.75
N ALA A 196 -7.61 -16.29 -18.57
CA ALA A 196 -8.92 -15.79 -18.19
C ALA A 196 -9.51 -16.53 -16.97
N PHE A 197 -9.36 -17.85 -16.93
CA PHE A 197 -9.75 -18.67 -15.78
C PHE A 197 -8.93 -18.34 -14.53
N LEU A 198 -7.62 -18.16 -14.64
CA LEU A 198 -6.76 -17.79 -13.52
C LEU A 198 -7.20 -16.46 -12.90
N GLN A 199 -7.52 -15.46 -13.72
CA GLN A 199 -8.03 -14.18 -13.22
C GLN A 199 -9.42 -14.32 -12.57
N PHE A 200 -10.28 -15.19 -13.11
CA PHE A 200 -11.57 -15.51 -12.49
C PHE A 200 -11.41 -16.20 -11.11
N ALA A 201 -10.51 -17.18 -11.01
CA ALA A 201 -10.22 -17.87 -9.77
C ALA A 201 -9.61 -16.94 -8.72
N PHE A 202 -8.67 -16.07 -9.13
CA PHE A 202 -8.09 -15.05 -8.26
C PHE A 202 -9.17 -14.07 -7.76
N ASP A 203 -10.01 -13.54 -8.65
CA ASP A 203 -11.10 -12.62 -8.31
C ASP A 203 -12.09 -13.23 -7.30
N ALA A 204 -12.47 -14.50 -7.50
CA ALA A 204 -13.34 -15.22 -6.59
C ALA A 204 -12.71 -15.41 -5.19
N GLN A 205 -11.47 -15.92 -5.13
CA GLN A 205 -10.77 -16.14 -3.86
C GLN A 205 -10.45 -14.83 -3.13
N TRP A 206 -10.08 -13.78 -3.87
CA TRP A 206 -9.81 -12.47 -3.30
C TRP A 206 -11.09 -11.85 -2.74
N SER A 207 -12.22 -11.99 -3.45
CA SER A 207 -13.52 -11.51 -2.98
C SER A 207 -13.96 -12.20 -1.69
N ASP A 208 -13.78 -13.52 -1.59
CA ASP A 208 -14.05 -14.30 -0.36
C ASP A 208 -13.16 -13.84 0.80
N PHE A 209 -11.87 -13.67 0.54
CA PHE A 209 -10.91 -13.19 1.52
C PHE A 209 -11.23 -11.77 2.02
N LYS A 210 -11.52 -10.82 1.11
CA LYS A 210 -11.91 -9.43 1.47
C LYS A 210 -13.18 -9.41 2.32
N GLN A 211 -14.20 -10.20 1.95
CA GLN A 211 -15.44 -10.30 2.75
C GLN A 211 -15.17 -10.88 4.14
N THR A 212 -14.32 -11.91 4.21
CA THR A 212 -13.93 -12.55 5.48
C THR A 212 -13.13 -11.61 6.38
N ALA A 213 -12.30 -10.73 5.79
CA ALA A 213 -11.59 -9.67 6.49
C ALA A 213 -12.56 -8.59 7.00
N ALA A 214 -13.46 -8.12 6.15
CA ALA A 214 -14.48 -7.14 6.51
C ALA A 214 -15.39 -7.63 7.66
N ALA A 215 -15.78 -8.92 7.64
CA ALA A 215 -16.55 -9.54 8.73
C ALA A 215 -15.82 -9.57 10.08
N ARG A 216 -14.49 -9.42 10.08
CA ARG A 216 -13.63 -9.27 11.27
C ARG A 216 -13.28 -7.81 11.57
N GLY A 217 -13.89 -6.86 10.87
CA GLY A 217 -13.61 -5.43 11.00
C GLY A 217 -12.25 -5.00 10.43
N ILE A 218 -11.63 -5.84 9.58
CA ILE A 218 -10.34 -5.57 8.96
C ILE A 218 -10.58 -5.04 7.55
N ARG A 219 -9.93 -3.92 7.22
CA ARG A 219 -9.90 -3.31 5.89
C ARG A 219 -8.58 -3.59 5.21
N LEU A 220 -8.62 -3.83 3.91
CA LEU A 220 -7.44 -4.07 3.08
C LEU A 220 -6.93 -2.75 2.50
N LEU A 221 -5.66 -2.45 2.71
CA LEU A 221 -4.97 -1.31 2.10
C LEU A 221 -4.02 -1.83 1.03
N GLY A 222 -4.30 -1.48 -0.22
CA GLY A 222 -3.50 -1.85 -1.37
C GLY A 222 -2.42 -0.84 -1.69
N ASP A 223 -1.78 -1.07 -2.82
CA ASP A 223 -0.67 -0.29 -3.32
C ASP A 223 -0.69 -0.26 -4.84
N LEU A 224 -0.45 0.92 -5.42
CA LEU A 224 -0.53 1.19 -6.84
C LEU A 224 0.74 1.92 -7.29
N PRO A 225 1.66 1.23 -8.00
CA PRO A 225 2.80 1.86 -8.63
C PRO A 225 2.32 2.99 -9.55
N ILE A 226 2.97 4.16 -9.56
CA ILE A 226 2.54 5.21 -10.50
C ILE A 226 2.83 4.81 -11.94
N PHE A 227 4.02 4.26 -12.24
CA PHE A 227 4.42 3.86 -13.59
C PHE A 227 4.06 2.40 -13.88
N VAL A 228 4.21 1.98 -15.13
CA VAL A 228 3.93 0.61 -15.59
C VAL A 228 5.09 0.10 -16.42
N SER A 229 5.37 -1.20 -16.37
CA SER A 229 6.42 -1.82 -17.18
C SER A 229 6.17 -1.66 -18.68
N LEU A 230 7.24 -1.49 -19.47
CA LEU A 230 7.15 -1.45 -20.93
C LEU A 230 6.57 -2.76 -21.48
N ASP A 231 7.11 -3.88 -21.00
CA ASP A 231 6.61 -5.22 -21.32
C ASP A 231 5.39 -5.55 -20.45
N SER A 232 4.25 -4.94 -20.78
CA SER A 232 3.00 -5.11 -20.05
C SER A 232 1.78 -5.12 -20.96
N ALA A 233 0.71 -5.75 -20.48
CA ALA A 233 -0.60 -5.70 -21.12
C ALA A 233 -1.15 -4.26 -21.20
N ASP A 234 -0.75 -3.38 -20.28
CA ASP A 234 -1.16 -1.97 -20.26
C ASP A 234 -0.64 -1.24 -21.50
N VAL A 235 0.67 -1.37 -21.76
CA VAL A 235 1.34 -0.71 -22.87
C VAL A 235 0.96 -1.37 -24.20
N LEU A 236 0.89 -2.70 -24.26
CA LEU A 236 0.48 -3.42 -25.46
C LEU A 236 -0.93 -3.02 -25.91
N SER A 237 -1.87 -2.89 -24.97
CA SER A 237 -3.27 -2.61 -25.30
C SER A 237 -3.56 -1.12 -25.50
N ASN A 238 -2.68 -0.25 -24.99
CA ASN A 238 -2.90 1.20 -25.00
C ASN A 238 -1.63 2.01 -25.37
N PRO A 239 -0.94 1.70 -26.49
CA PRO A 239 0.34 2.32 -26.80
C PRO A 239 0.27 3.85 -26.94
N SER A 240 -0.88 4.41 -27.35
CA SER A 240 -1.08 5.86 -27.47
C SER A 240 -1.03 6.59 -26.13
N HIS A 241 -1.30 5.90 -25.01
CA HIS A 241 -1.24 6.48 -23.67
C HIS A 241 0.20 6.66 -23.15
N PHE A 242 1.20 6.21 -23.91
CA PHE A 242 2.62 6.26 -23.55
C PHE A 242 3.45 7.01 -24.60
N ARG A 243 4.62 7.50 -24.18
CA ARG A 243 5.55 8.23 -25.04
C ARG A 243 6.50 7.28 -25.78
N LEU A 244 5.93 6.56 -26.75
CA LEU A 244 6.66 5.59 -27.58
C LEU A 244 6.98 6.15 -28.98
N ASP A 245 8.06 5.63 -29.59
CA ASP A 245 8.39 5.82 -31.01
C ASP A 245 7.56 4.90 -31.92
N ARG A 246 7.78 4.95 -33.24
CA ARG A 246 7.04 4.12 -34.21
C ARG A 246 7.34 2.63 -34.07
N GLN A 247 8.45 2.27 -33.43
CA GLN A 247 8.87 0.89 -33.16
C GLN A 247 8.39 0.42 -31.77
N GLY A 248 7.64 1.24 -31.03
CA GLY A 248 7.15 0.91 -29.69
C GLY A 248 8.18 1.10 -28.58
N ARG A 249 9.34 1.71 -28.86
CA ARG A 249 10.37 1.97 -27.84
C ARG A 249 10.08 3.27 -27.11
N PRO A 250 10.35 3.38 -25.79
CA PRO A 250 10.19 4.62 -25.07
C PRO A 250 11.09 5.73 -25.64
N THR A 251 10.49 6.87 -25.96
CA THR A 251 11.26 8.09 -26.31
C THR A 251 11.89 8.73 -25.07
N VAL A 252 11.23 8.55 -23.92
CA VAL A 252 11.69 8.95 -22.60
C VAL A 252 11.27 7.88 -21.58
N VAL A 253 12.09 7.71 -20.55
CA VAL A 253 11.90 6.76 -19.47
C VAL A 253 11.95 7.44 -18.10
N THR A 254 11.44 6.74 -17.12
CA THR A 254 11.28 7.20 -15.72
C THR A 254 12.52 6.93 -14.90
N GLY A 255 12.68 7.72 -13.84
CA GLY A 255 13.75 7.62 -12.89
C GLY A 255 13.73 8.79 -11.91
N VAL A 256 14.79 8.93 -11.14
CA VAL A 256 15.06 10.07 -10.27
C VAL A 256 16.47 10.60 -10.50
N PRO A 257 16.70 11.92 -10.32
CA PRO A 257 18.02 12.51 -10.52
C PRO A 257 19.05 11.96 -9.53
N PRO A 258 20.36 12.19 -9.79
CA PRO A 258 21.39 12.00 -8.78
C PRO A 258 21.08 12.72 -7.46
N ASP A 259 21.41 12.06 -6.36
CA ASP A 259 21.29 12.60 -5.00
C ASP A 259 22.46 12.15 -4.13
N CYS A 260 22.42 12.45 -2.83
CA CYS A 260 23.47 12.07 -1.89
C CYS A 260 23.59 10.55 -1.64
N PHE A 261 22.63 9.75 -2.14
CA PHE A 261 22.62 8.30 -2.03
C PHE A 261 23.00 7.61 -3.35
N SER A 262 22.76 8.24 -4.50
CA SER A 262 23.13 7.74 -5.82
C SER A 262 23.74 8.81 -6.72
N ALA A 263 25.02 8.66 -7.04
CA ALA A 263 25.76 9.58 -7.91
C ALA A 263 25.25 9.58 -9.37
N ASP A 264 24.63 8.50 -9.83
CA ASP A 264 24.06 8.36 -11.18
C ASP A 264 22.54 8.62 -11.23
N GLY A 265 21.92 8.87 -10.08
CA GLY A 265 20.47 8.82 -9.91
C GLY A 265 19.96 7.38 -10.02
N GLN A 266 18.67 7.20 -10.27
CA GLN A 266 18.10 5.87 -10.47
C GLN A 266 17.34 5.85 -11.79
N LEU A 267 17.72 4.94 -12.69
CA LEU A 267 17.04 4.70 -13.94
C LEU A 267 16.05 3.54 -13.76
N TRP A 268 14.76 3.84 -13.67
CA TRP A 268 13.73 2.81 -13.50
C TRP A 268 13.32 2.18 -14.83
N GLY A 269 13.40 2.94 -15.93
CA GLY A 269 13.24 2.40 -17.28
C GLY A 269 11.78 2.23 -17.74
N HIS A 270 10.78 2.57 -16.92
CA HIS A 270 9.38 2.55 -17.36
C HIS A 270 9.09 3.69 -18.35
N PRO A 271 8.20 3.49 -19.36
CA PRO A 271 7.78 4.55 -20.26
C PRO A 271 7.00 5.65 -19.51
N HIS A 272 7.20 6.91 -19.92
CA HIS A 272 6.36 8.01 -19.45
C HIS A 272 5.00 8.06 -20.15
N TYR A 273 4.04 8.66 -19.45
CA TYR A 273 2.69 8.89 -19.97
C TYR A 273 2.66 9.98 -21.04
N ARG A 274 1.84 9.76 -22.09
CA ARG A 274 1.44 10.80 -23.03
C ARG A 274 0.23 11.53 -22.47
N TRP A 275 0.45 12.46 -21.54
CA TRP A 275 -0.62 13.16 -20.83
C TRP A 275 -1.64 13.88 -21.73
N SER A 276 -1.24 14.32 -22.93
CA SER A 276 -2.16 14.88 -23.92
C SER A 276 -3.21 13.87 -24.38
N GLU A 277 -2.84 12.61 -24.56
CA GLU A 277 -3.76 11.53 -24.91
C GLU A 277 -4.69 11.19 -23.74
N HIS A 278 -4.15 11.14 -22.52
CA HIS A 278 -4.97 10.95 -21.31
C HIS A 278 -6.01 12.07 -21.17
N ARG A 279 -5.64 13.33 -21.42
CA ARG A 279 -6.58 14.45 -21.42
C ARG A 279 -7.65 14.27 -22.51
N ARG A 280 -7.25 13.89 -23.73
CA ARG A 280 -8.16 13.65 -24.86
C ARG A 280 -9.20 12.57 -24.55
N THR A 281 -8.82 11.53 -23.81
CA THR A 281 -9.73 10.43 -23.42
C THR A 281 -10.41 10.65 -22.06
N GLY A 282 -10.30 11.85 -21.48
CA GLY A 282 -10.92 12.18 -20.19
C GLY A 282 -10.35 11.37 -19.02
N TYR A 283 -9.07 10.99 -19.08
CA TYR A 283 -8.35 10.21 -18.08
C TYR A 283 -8.92 8.81 -17.83
N ARG A 284 -9.70 8.27 -18.78
CA ARG A 284 -10.42 6.99 -18.62
C ARG A 284 -9.52 5.84 -18.16
N TRP A 285 -8.33 5.69 -18.74
CA TRP A 285 -7.42 4.60 -18.36
C TRP A 285 -7.05 4.65 -16.86
N TRP A 286 -6.72 5.84 -16.36
CA TRP A 286 -6.38 6.06 -14.96
C TRP A 286 -7.58 5.89 -14.02
N ILE A 287 -8.77 6.37 -14.43
CA ILE A 287 -10.01 6.17 -13.67
C ILE A 287 -10.28 4.68 -13.48
N GLU A 288 -10.17 3.89 -14.55
CA GLU A 288 -10.42 2.45 -14.51
C GLU A 288 -9.34 1.70 -13.73
N ARG A 289 -8.08 2.14 -13.83
CA ARG A 289 -6.97 1.59 -13.03
C ARG A 289 -7.23 1.75 -11.54
N VAL A 290 -7.62 2.95 -11.09
CA VAL A 290 -7.97 3.19 -9.68
C VAL A 290 -9.24 2.44 -9.30
N ARG A 291 -10.27 2.41 -10.16
CA ARG A 291 -11.51 1.64 -9.95
C ARG A 291 -11.23 0.16 -9.67
N ALA A 292 -10.39 -0.47 -10.48
CA ALA A 292 -10.00 -1.86 -10.32
C ALA A 292 -9.22 -2.10 -9.02
N ALA A 293 -8.35 -1.15 -8.64
CA ALA A 293 -7.61 -1.24 -7.38
C ALA A 293 -8.54 -1.14 -6.15
N VAL A 294 -9.48 -0.19 -6.14
CA VAL A 294 -10.45 -0.03 -5.03
C VAL A 294 -11.61 -1.05 -5.06
N GLU A 295 -11.74 -1.84 -6.13
CA GLU A 295 -12.57 -3.06 -6.10
C GLU A 295 -11.90 -4.11 -5.20
N ARG A 296 -10.56 -4.27 -5.32
CA ARG A 296 -9.78 -5.24 -4.55
C ARG A 296 -9.49 -4.80 -3.12
N PHE A 297 -9.26 -3.51 -2.91
CA PHE A 297 -8.86 -2.96 -1.62
C PHE A 297 -9.89 -1.95 -1.12
N ASP A 298 -9.91 -1.65 0.17
CA ASP A 298 -10.78 -0.62 0.74
C ASP A 298 -10.16 0.78 0.61
N ALA A 299 -8.83 0.84 0.48
CA ALA A 299 -8.07 2.02 0.12
C ALA A 299 -6.76 1.61 -0.57
N VAL A 300 -6.06 2.54 -1.22
CA VAL A 300 -4.85 2.24 -2.00
C VAL A 300 -3.79 3.32 -1.80
N ARG A 301 -2.56 2.93 -1.49
CA ARG A 301 -1.41 3.85 -1.56
C ARG A 301 -1.06 4.08 -3.03
N VAL A 302 -0.95 5.34 -3.46
CA VAL A 302 -0.36 5.69 -4.74
C VAL A 302 1.12 5.93 -4.51
N ASP A 303 1.93 5.01 -5.03
CA ASP A 303 3.38 5.07 -5.02
C ASP A 303 3.89 6.28 -5.81
N HIS A 304 4.93 6.95 -5.32
CA HIS A 304 5.57 8.09 -5.97
C HIS A 304 4.56 9.16 -6.41
N PHE A 305 3.67 9.57 -5.50
CA PHE A 305 2.58 10.52 -5.76
C PHE A 305 3.11 11.86 -6.31
N ILE A 306 4.34 12.24 -5.94
CA ILE A 306 5.06 13.40 -6.50
C ILE A 306 5.01 13.40 -8.04
N GLY A 307 5.05 12.22 -8.67
CA GLY A 307 4.95 12.01 -10.11
C GLY A 307 3.67 12.55 -10.77
N PHE A 308 2.59 12.78 -10.00
CA PHE A 308 1.39 13.45 -10.49
C PHE A 308 1.55 14.97 -10.61
N PHE A 309 2.48 15.57 -9.87
CA PHE A 309 2.81 16.98 -10.03
C PHE A 309 3.94 17.17 -11.04
N HIS A 310 5.01 16.41 -10.90
CA HIS A 310 6.14 16.42 -11.82
C HIS A 310 6.89 15.09 -11.80
N ALA A 311 7.41 14.68 -12.94
CA ALA A 311 8.19 13.47 -13.08
C ALA A 311 9.49 13.76 -13.82
N PHE A 312 10.54 13.02 -13.48
CA PHE A 312 11.84 13.18 -14.09
C PHE A 312 11.91 12.33 -15.38
N GLU A 313 12.04 13.00 -16.51
CA GLU A 313 12.12 12.39 -17.83
C GLU A 313 13.57 12.22 -18.27
N ILE A 314 13.98 10.98 -18.48
CA ILE A 314 15.31 10.61 -18.96
C ILE A 314 15.18 10.20 -20.43
N PRO A 315 16.09 10.59 -21.34
CA PRO A 315 16.06 10.11 -22.73
C PRO A 315 16.04 8.58 -22.80
N GLY A 316 15.19 8.01 -23.67
CA GLY A 316 14.99 6.55 -23.73
C GLY A 316 16.22 5.72 -24.10
N SER A 317 17.24 6.33 -24.71
CA SER A 317 18.53 5.71 -25.03
C SER A 317 19.58 5.85 -23.92
N ALA A 318 19.27 6.50 -22.80
CA ALA A 318 20.23 6.74 -21.73
C ALA A 318 20.50 5.46 -20.92
N THR A 319 21.72 5.33 -20.44
CA THR A 319 22.16 4.25 -19.54
C THR A 319 22.18 4.67 -18.07
N THR A 320 22.04 5.96 -17.77
CA THR A 320 21.99 6.54 -16.42
C THR A 320 20.91 7.62 -16.33
N ALA A 321 20.58 8.09 -15.12
CA ALA A 321 19.60 9.15 -14.90
C ALA A 321 20.20 10.56 -14.87
N ARG A 322 21.52 10.72 -15.08
CA ARG A 322 22.22 12.02 -14.91
C ARG A 322 21.66 13.17 -15.74
N HIS A 323 21.16 12.88 -16.94
CA HIS A 323 20.78 13.90 -17.93
C HIS A 323 19.26 14.01 -18.13
N GLY A 324 18.47 13.56 -17.16
CA GLY A 324 17.02 13.75 -17.19
C GLY A 324 16.60 15.19 -16.86
N VAL A 325 15.32 15.49 -17.08
CA VAL A 325 14.71 16.79 -16.82
C VAL A 325 13.35 16.64 -16.13
N TRP A 326 13.06 17.51 -15.17
CA TRP A 326 11.74 17.56 -14.55
C TRP A 326 10.69 18.08 -15.54
N LYS A 327 9.59 17.32 -15.71
CA LYS A 327 8.41 17.75 -16.47
C LYS A 327 7.18 17.77 -15.58
N ARG A 328 6.32 18.77 -15.79
CA ARG A 328 5.03 18.87 -15.09
C ARG A 328 4.08 17.78 -15.58
N ALA A 329 3.33 17.21 -14.64
CA ALA A 329 2.23 16.30 -14.89
C ALA A 329 0.89 16.98 -14.53
N PRO A 330 -0.23 16.58 -15.16
CA PRO A 330 -1.53 17.22 -14.96
C PRO A 330 -2.26 16.67 -13.72
N GLY A 331 -1.60 16.59 -12.57
CA GLY A 331 -2.11 15.90 -11.38
C GLY A 331 -3.47 16.41 -10.90
N ARG A 332 -3.70 17.73 -10.91
CA ARG A 332 -4.99 18.31 -10.53
C ARG A 332 -6.12 17.93 -11.49
N GLU A 333 -5.86 17.95 -12.79
CA GLU A 333 -6.85 17.54 -13.80
C GLU A 333 -7.18 16.05 -13.65
N LEU A 334 -6.15 15.23 -13.42
CA LEU A 334 -6.23 13.79 -13.23
C LEU A 334 -7.05 13.43 -11.98
N LEU A 335 -6.64 13.92 -10.80
CA LEU A 335 -7.31 13.64 -9.53
C LEU A 335 -8.75 14.17 -9.55
N GLY A 336 -8.98 15.34 -10.13
CA GLY A 336 -10.35 15.87 -10.32
C GLY A 336 -11.21 15.00 -11.22
N ALA A 337 -10.64 14.41 -12.28
CA ALA A 337 -11.36 13.46 -13.12
C ALA A 337 -11.68 12.15 -12.39
N MET A 338 -10.73 11.63 -11.61
CA MET A 338 -10.93 10.45 -10.77
C MET A 338 -12.01 10.69 -9.71
N GLU A 339 -11.94 11.78 -8.97
CA GLU A 339 -12.90 12.10 -7.91
C GLU A 339 -14.32 12.23 -8.48
N ARG A 340 -14.50 12.92 -9.61
CA ARG A 340 -15.81 13.02 -10.27
C ARG A 340 -16.35 11.65 -10.72
N ALA A 341 -15.48 10.77 -11.22
CA ALA A 341 -15.89 9.47 -11.76
C ALA A 341 -16.07 8.37 -10.70
N LEU A 342 -15.41 8.50 -9.54
CA LEU A 342 -15.40 7.50 -8.46
C LEU A 342 -16.20 7.95 -7.22
N GLY A 343 -16.49 9.25 -7.10
CA GLY A 343 -17.26 9.86 -6.01
C GLY A 343 -16.47 10.10 -4.72
N SER A 344 -15.37 9.38 -4.52
CA SER A 344 -14.37 9.55 -3.46
C SER A 344 -13.02 9.00 -3.91
N LEU A 345 -11.94 9.44 -3.26
CA LEU A 345 -10.58 8.97 -3.49
C LEU A 345 -10.04 8.34 -2.20
N PRO A 346 -10.27 7.04 -1.93
CA PRO A 346 -9.69 6.35 -0.78
C PRO A 346 -8.21 6.06 -1.05
N LEU A 347 -7.42 7.11 -1.24
CA LEU A 347 -6.02 7.05 -1.65
C LEU A 347 -5.12 7.58 -0.55
N ILE A 348 -3.93 7.00 -0.39
CA ILE A 348 -2.82 7.57 0.38
C ILE A 348 -1.79 8.08 -0.62
N ALA A 349 -1.30 9.30 -0.45
CA ALA A 349 -0.19 9.81 -1.23
C ALA A 349 1.13 9.32 -0.62
N GLU A 350 1.89 8.50 -1.35
CA GLU A 350 3.31 8.28 -1.03
C GLU A 350 4.07 9.52 -1.48
N ASP A 351 4.37 10.39 -0.51
CA ASP A 351 4.96 11.71 -0.69
C ASP A 351 6.31 11.83 0.03
N LEU A 352 7.07 10.74 0.11
CA LEU A 352 8.42 10.76 0.66
C LEU A 352 9.41 11.37 -0.34
N GLY A 353 10.52 11.90 0.17
CA GLY A 353 11.56 12.56 -0.63
C GLY A 353 11.44 14.08 -0.63
N ALA A 354 11.82 14.72 -1.74
CA ALA A 354 11.90 16.17 -1.86
C ALA A 354 10.50 16.81 -2.04
N LEU A 355 9.79 16.99 -0.92
CA LEU A 355 8.44 17.52 -0.91
C LEU A 355 8.43 19.05 -1.10
N THR A 356 7.78 19.53 -2.16
CA THR A 356 7.63 20.96 -2.44
C THR A 356 6.24 21.47 -2.04
N PRO A 357 6.06 22.76 -1.69
CA PRO A 357 4.74 23.30 -1.35
C PRO A 357 3.64 23.04 -2.39
N PRO A 358 3.92 23.06 -3.72
CA PRO A 358 2.91 22.68 -4.72
C PRO A 358 2.47 21.20 -4.67
N VAL A 359 3.37 20.27 -4.32
CA VAL A 359 3.00 18.85 -4.14
C VAL A 359 2.14 18.69 -2.90
N VAL A 360 2.50 19.37 -1.80
CA VAL A 360 1.68 19.41 -0.57
C VAL A 360 0.29 19.95 -0.88
N ALA A 361 0.19 21.07 -1.60
CA ALA A 361 -1.08 21.65 -2.00
C ALA A 361 -1.90 20.69 -2.88
N LEU A 362 -1.28 20.01 -3.86
CA LEU A 362 -1.96 19.02 -4.68
C LEU A 362 -2.54 17.88 -3.83
N ARG A 363 -1.79 17.38 -2.84
CA ARG A 363 -2.26 16.33 -1.94
C ARG A 363 -3.43 16.82 -1.07
N ASP A 364 -3.28 17.99 -0.46
CA ASP A 364 -4.21 18.53 0.53
C ASP A 364 -5.53 18.99 -0.12
N ASP A 365 -5.48 19.55 -1.33
CA ASP A 365 -6.66 19.98 -2.08
C ASP A 365 -7.62 18.83 -2.45
N PHE A 366 -7.10 17.59 -2.51
CA PHE A 366 -7.88 16.38 -2.74
C PHE A 366 -8.10 15.56 -1.45
N GLY A 367 -7.73 16.12 -0.28
CA GLY A 367 -7.94 15.46 1.00
C GLY A 367 -7.25 14.11 1.11
N LEU A 368 -6.04 13.99 0.57
CA LEU A 368 -5.27 12.75 0.62
C LEU A 368 -4.31 12.77 1.82
N PRO A 369 -4.26 11.73 2.66
CA PRO A 369 -3.22 11.65 3.69
C PRO A 369 -1.86 11.40 3.04
N GLY A 370 -0.86 12.15 3.50
CA GLY A 370 0.56 11.88 3.20
C GLY A 370 1.13 10.81 4.11
N MET A 371 2.42 10.52 3.95
CA MET A 371 3.16 9.55 4.74
C MET A 371 4.18 10.21 5.67
N LYS A 372 4.44 9.54 6.80
CA LYS A 372 5.51 9.88 7.73
C LYS A 372 6.31 8.66 8.13
N LEU A 373 7.63 8.78 8.12
CA LEU A 373 8.57 7.67 8.28
C LEU A 373 9.54 7.92 9.43
N LEU A 374 9.33 7.25 10.57
CA LEU A 374 10.11 7.50 11.78
C LEU A 374 11.59 7.14 11.64
N HIS A 375 11.94 6.20 10.76
CA HIS A 375 13.34 5.91 10.45
C HIS A 375 14.10 7.16 9.96
N ASN A 376 13.41 8.13 9.36
CA ASN A 376 13.99 9.40 8.88
C ASN A 376 13.95 10.54 9.93
N ALA A 377 13.36 10.31 11.11
CA ALA A 377 13.12 11.36 12.10
C ALA A 377 14.39 11.89 12.80
N PHE A 378 15.47 11.12 12.82
CA PHE A 378 16.60 11.38 13.73
C PHE A 378 17.91 11.76 13.03
N TYR A 379 17.89 12.04 11.73
CA TYR A 379 19.10 12.43 10.97
C TYR A 379 19.44 13.93 11.06
N GLY A 380 18.52 14.78 11.52
CA GLY A 380 18.75 16.20 11.74
C GLY A 380 17.80 16.78 12.79
N ASP A 381 18.09 18.00 13.25
CA ASP A 381 17.38 18.62 14.38
C ASP A 381 15.99 19.11 14.01
N ASP A 382 15.77 19.39 12.72
CA ASP A 382 14.52 19.92 12.17
C ASP A 382 13.72 18.93 11.30
N SER A 383 13.87 17.63 11.53
CA SER A 383 13.19 16.62 10.72
C SER A 383 11.66 16.72 10.81
N GLY A 384 11.00 16.95 9.67
CA GLY A 384 9.54 16.89 9.53
C GLY A 384 8.95 15.48 9.75
N GLU A 385 9.81 14.48 9.91
CA GLU A 385 9.47 13.09 10.19
C GLU A 385 9.37 12.79 11.70
N ALA A 386 9.70 13.76 12.56
CA ALA A 386 9.52 13.63 14.00
C ALA A 386 8.03 13.79 14.42
N PRO A 387 7.50 12.93 15.33
CA PRO A 387 6.09 12.90 15.68
C PRO A 387 5.45 14.23 16.10
N HIS A 388 6.16 15.11 16.79
CA HIS A 388 5.64 16.41 17.22
C HIS A 388 5.33 17.37 16.06
N ARG A 389 5.83 17.08 14.85
CA ARG A 389 5.59 17.85 13.62
C ARG A 389 4.62 17.18 12.65
N HIS A 390 4.14 15.98 12.97
CA HIS A 390 3.22 15.26 12.09
C HIS A 390 1.86 15.98 12.06
N PRO A 391 1.28 16.23 10.87
CA PRO A 391 -0.13 16.59 10.79
C PRO A 391 -1.00 15.42 11.27
N ARG A 392 -2.26 15.70 11.63
CA ARG A 392 -3.21 14.61 11.96
C ARG A 392 -3.53 13.77 10.72
N HIS A 393 -3.77 14.42 9.57
CA HIS A 393 -4.16 13.75 8.34
C HIS A 393 -2.95 13.17 7.58
N CYS A 394 -2.29 12.18 8.20
CA CYS A 394 -1.23 11.39 7.58
C CYS A 394 -1.23 9.94 8.09
N VAL A 395 -0.42 9.11 7.44
CA VAL A 395 -0.15 7.73 7.85
C VAL A 395 1.30 7.62 8.31
N CYS A 396 1.50 7.29 9.59
CA CYS A 396 2.81 7.14 10.21
C CYS A 396 3.29 5.68 10.17
N TYR A 397 4.54 5.48 9.80
CA TYR A 397 5.24 4.22 9.74
C TYR A 397 6.55 4.31 10.51
N PRO A 398 6.99 3.27 11.25
CA PRO A 398 8.39 3.13 11.62
C PRO A 398 9.29 3.13 10.38
N GLY A 399 9.06 2.12 9.53
CA GLY A 399 9.71 1.85 8.25
C GLY A 399 8.68 1.30 7.26
N THR A 400 8.97 1.36 5.97
CA THR A 400 8.19 0.69 4.91
C THR A 400 8.85 -0.63 4.50
N HIS A 401 8.42 -1.22 3.38
CA HIS A 401 9.04 -2.40 2.79
C HIS A 401 10.42 -2.11 2.15
N ASP A 402 10.72 -0.85 1.83
CA ASP A 402 12.01 -0.41 1.27
C ASP A 402 13.06 -0.13 2.34
N ASN A 403 12.63 0.04 3.58
CA ASN A 403 13.50 0.22 4.73
C ASN A 403 13.98 -1.14 5.26
N ASP A 404 15.07 -1.10 6.02
CA ASP A 404 15.39 -2.23 6.89
C ASP A 404 14.29 -2.38 7.97
N THR A 405 14.24 -3.54 8.61
CA THR A 405 13.57 -3.69 9.91
C THR A 405 14.07 -2.65 10.91
N THR A 406 13.25 -2.26 11.88
CA THR A 406 13.68 -1.29 12.89
C THR A 406 14.87 -1.79 13.72
N VAL A 407 14.97 -3.10 13.97
CA VAL A 407 16.12 -3.70 14.64
C VAL A 407 17.39 -3.54 13.77
N GLY A 408 17.31 -3.83 12.48
CA GLY A 408 18.43 -3.67 11.54
C GLY A 408 18.83 -2.21 11.35
N TRP A 409 17.85 -1.32 11.14
CA TRP A 409 18.04 0.13 11.07
C TRP A 409 18.73 0.67 12.33
N TRP A 410 18.24 0.30 13.51
CA TRP A 410 18.84 0.75 14.78
C TRP A 410 20.28 0.27 14.92
N ALA A 411 20.60 -0.97 14.52
CA ALA A 411 21.96 -1.48 14.58
C ALA A 411 22.92 -0.60 13.74
N GLN A 412 22.50 -0.19 12.54
CA GLN A 412 23.29 0.59 11.59
C GLN A 412 23.23 2.12 11.79
N LEU A 413 22.33 2.61 12.64
CA LEU A 413 22.13 4.04 12.84
C LEU A 413 23.39 4.72 13.39
N GLN A 414 23.74 5.87 12.82
CA GLN A 414 24.94 6.63 13.19
C GLN A 414 24.89 7.12 14.65
N PRO A 415 26.02 7.22 15.36
CA PRO A 415 26.04 7.58 16.78
C PRO A 415 25.30 8.86 17.13
N ALA A 416 25.45 9.92 16.32
CA ALA A 416 24.75 11.19 16.53
C ALA A 416 23.21 11.04 16.41
N ALA A 417 22.75 10.28 15.42
CA ALA A 417 21.33 10.01 15.22
C ALA A 417 20.76 9.09 16.33
N LYS A 418 21.53 8.10 16.79
CA LYS A 418 21.18 7.28 17.98
C LYS A 418 21.03 8.14 19.24
N ALA A 419 21.95 9.08 19.47
CA ALA A 419 21.88 9.99 20.61
C ALA A 419 20.60 10.85 20.56
N ARG A 420 20.28 11.44 19.40
CA ARG A 420 19.02 12.18 19.20
C ARG A 420 17.79 11.32 19.45
N ALA A 421 17.75 10.10 18.91
CA ALA A 421 16.65 9.17 19.12
C ALA A 421 16.44 8.84 20.60
N ARG A 422 17.52 8.56 21.35
CA ARG A 422 17.47 8.29 22.80
C ARG A 422 16.93 9.49 23.58
N THR A 423 17.45 10.68 23.30
CA THR A 423 16.99 11.93 23.95
C THR A 423 15.52 12.19 23.65
N TYR A 424 15.12 12.10 22.38
CA TYR A 424 13.74 12.36 21.95
C TYR A 424 12.73 11.41 22.62
N MET A 425 13.09 10.14 22.76
CA MET A 425 12.21 9.10 23.29
C MET A 425 12.34 8.86 24.79
N GLY A 426 13.34 9.44 25.46
CA GLY A 426 13.68 9.11 26.85
C GLY A 426 14.00 7.62 27.03
N TRP A 427 14.75 7.05 26.08
CA TRP A 427 14.91 5.60 25.91
C TRP A 427 16.37 5.17 25.93
N ASP A 428 16.66 3.98 26.46
CA ASP A 428 18.00 3.44 26.66
C ASP A 428 18.59 2.74 25.41
N GLY A 429 17.75 2.36 24.45
CA GLY A 429 18.16 1.61 23.26
C GLY A 429 17.69 0.15 23.23
N SER A 430 16.97 -0.33 24.25
CA SER A 430 16.44 -1.70 24.33
C SER A 430 15.15 -1.89 23.51
N ASP A 431 15.01 -3.05 22.85
CA ASP A 431 13.85 -3.38 21.99
C ASP A 431 13.44 -2.25 21.01
N PRO A 432 14.31 -1.91 20.03
CA PRO A 432 14.06 -0.81 19.10
C PRO A 432 12.74 -0.95 18.33
N ALA A 433 12.34 -2.17 17.97
CA ALA A 433 11.09 -2.41 17.27
C ALA A 433 9.87 -2.05 18.13
N ALA A 434 9.81 -2.53 19.39
CA ALA A 434 8.72 -2.16 20.29
C ALA A 434 8.68 -0.65 20.55
N GLN A 435 9.83 -0.01 20.69
CA GLN A 435 9.92 1.42 20.96
C GLN A 435 9.42 2.27 19.78
N LEU A 436 9.81 1.95 18.54
CA LEU A 436 9.31 2.70 17.37
C LEU A 436 7.84 2.38 17.06
N ASN A 437 7.38 1.14 17.31
CA ASN A 437 5.96 0.82 17.25
C ASN A 437 5.16 1.69 18.23
N ARG A 438 5.64 1.83 19.47
CA ARG A 438 5.07 2.75 20.48
C ARG A 438 5.03 4.17 19.97
N LEU A 439 6.15 4.66 19.41
CA LEU A 439 6.25 6.01 18.89
C LEU A 439 5.28 6.30 17.73
N ALA A 440 5.11 5.34 16.81
CA ALA A 440 4.15 5.45 15.72
C ALA A 440 2.71 5.53 16.24
N PHE A 441 2.36 4.68 17.21
CA PHE A 441 1.02 4.65 17.77
C PHE A 441 0.70 5.86 18.64
N THR A 442 1.67 6.44 19.34
CA THR A 442 1.46 7.67 20.14
C THR A 442 1.54 8.95 19.32
N SER A 443 1.91 8.88 18.03
CA SER A 443 1.94 10.04 17.13
C SER A 443 0.55 10.70 16.95
N PRO A 444 0.50 11.98 16.53
CA PRO A 444 -0.77 12.65 16.25
C PRO A 444 -1.43 12.15 14.96
N ALA A 445 -0.70 11.42 14.09
CA ALA A 445 -1.21 10.85 12.84
C ALA A 445 -2.50 10.05 13.04
N ASN A 446 -3.46 10.19 12.14
CA ASN A 446 -4.72 9.47 12.17
C ASN A 446 -4.49 7.98 11.97
N THR A 447 -3.60 7.57 11.07
CA THR A 447 -3.29 6.15 10.87
C THR A 447 -1.85 5.85 11.25
N ALA A 448 -1.61 4.76 11.96
CA ALA A 448 -0.27 4.23 12.24
C ALA A 448 -0.16 2.80 11.70
N ILE A 449 0.83 2.51 10.86
CA ILE A 449 1.04 1.18 10.29
C ILE A 449 2.44 0.70 10.63
N VAL A 450 2.54 -0.52 11.16
CA VAL A 450 3.82 -1.17 11.50
C VAL A 450 4.06 -2.36 10.60
N SER A 451 5.31 -2.67 10.26
CA SER A 451 5.61 -3.89 9.51
C SER A 451 5.39 -5.12 10.38
N MET A 452 5.03 -6.26 9.78
CA MET A 452 4.98 -7.53 10.53
C MET A 452 6.35 -7.90 11.11
N GLN A 453 7.44 -7.55 10.43
CA GLN A 453 8.79 -7.73 10.93
C GLN A 453 9.02 -6.97 12.24
N ASP A 454 8.59 -5.71 12.32
CA ASP A 454 8.69 -4.89 13.53
C ASP A 454 7.73 -5.38 14.63
N ALA A 455 6.52 -5.82 14.27
CA ALA A 455 5.59 -6.42 15.23
C ALA A 455 6.22 -7.65 15.92
N LEU A 456 6.99 -8.44 15.16
CA LEU A 456 7.68 -9.63 15.65
C LEU A 456 9.08 -9.35 16.23
N GLY A 457 9.61 -8.12 16.10
CA GLY A 457 10.95 -7.74 16.55
C GLY A 457 12.08 -8.46 15.78
N LEU A 458 11.92 -8.63 14.46
CA LEU A 458 12.91 -9.29 13.61
C LEU A 458 14.03 -8.35 13.17
N GLY A 459 15.22 -8.91 12.89
CA GLY A 459 16.41 -8.19 12.42
C GLY A 459 16.50 -8.08 10.89
N ALA A 460 17.63 -7.56 10.42
CA ALA A 460 17.87 -7.25 9.00
C ALA A 460 17.70 -8.42 8.02
N GLN A 461 17.85 -9.66 8.49
CA GLN A 461 17.54 -10.86 7.70
C GLN A 461 16.08 -10.96 7.25
N ALA A 462 15.19 -10.15 7.85
CA ALA A 462 13.77 -10.09 7.52
C ALA A 462 13.40 -8.90 6.63
N ARG A 463 14.38 -8.12 6.17
CA ARG A 463 14.16 -7.00 5.24
C ARG A 463 13.43 -7.48 3.98
N MET A 464 12.45 -6.69 3.53
CA MET A 464 11.64 -7.04 2.35
C MET A 464 12.33 -6.61 1.06
N ASN A 465 12.81 -5.38 0.98
CA ASN A 465 13.49 -4.84 -0.19
C ASN A 465 14.65 -3.92 0.20
N LEU A 466 15.73 -3.97 -0.58
CA LEU A 466 16.82 -3.01 -0.58
C LEU A 466 16.81 -2.25 -1.92
N PRO A 467 16.29 -1.01 -1.95
CA PRO A 467 16.27 -0.19 -3.15
C PRO A 467 17.66 -0.07 -3.80
N GLY A 468 17.69 -0.03 -5.13
CA GLY A 468 18.92 0.01 -5.92
C GLY A 468 19.58 -1.35 -6.17
N THR A 469 19.02 -2.47 -5.68
CA THR A 469 19.51 -3.82 -5.98
C THR A 469 18.56 -4.59 -6.90
N ALA A 470 19.11 -5.37 -7.83
CA ALA A 470 18.33 -6.06 -8.87
C ALA A 470 17.81 -7.45 -8.47
N SER A 471 18.34 -8.05 -7.40
CA SER A 471 18.02 -9.41 -6.97
C SER A 471 18.12 -9.58 -5.45
N GLY A 472 17.51 -10.65 -4.93
CA GLY A 472 17.51 -10.97 -3.50
C GLY A 472 16.41 -10.27 -2.68
N ASN A 473 15.52 -9.53 -3.33
CA ASN A 473 14.43 -8.79 -2.72
C ASN A 473 13.10 -9.56 -2.79
N TRP A 474 12.12 -9.14 -1.99
CA TRP A 474 10.73 -9.63 -2.00
C TRP A 474 10.57 -11.09 -1.53
N HIS A 475 11.59 -11.62 -0.88
CA HIS A 475 11.71 -13.04 -0.54
C HIS A 475 11.40 -13.33 0.93
N TRP A 476 11.29 -12.32 1.80
CA TRP A 476 10.99 -12.56 3.20
C TRP A 476 9.59 -13.19 3.38
N ARG A 477 9.53 -14.22 4.23
CA ARG A 477 8.32 -14.98 4.51
C ARG A 477 8.31 -15.50 5.94
N LEU A 478 7.13 -15.49 6.56
CA LEU A 478 6.88 -16.10 7.86
C LEU A 478 7.15 -17.61 7.77
N GLN A 479 7.91 -18.13 8.74
CA GLN A 479 8.29 -19.54 8.74
C GLN A 479 7.06 -20.43 8.99
N SER A 480 7.00 -21.58 8.31
CA SER A 480 5.96 -22.59 8.51
C SER A 480 6.20 -23.39 9.80
N ARG A 481 6.03 -22.76 10.97
CA ARG A 481 5.85 -23.45 12.26
C ARG A 481 4.39 -23.39 12.74
N GLY A 482 3.44 -23.23 11.82
CA GLY A 482 2.03 -22.99 12.14
C GLY A 482 1.81 -21.64 12.82
N ALA A 483 0.72 -21.48 13.58
CA ALA A 483 0.36 -20.26 14.32
C ALA A 483 1.46 -19.74 15.26
N ALA A 484 2.41 -20.60 15.68
CA ALA A 484 3.54 -20.22 16.52
C ALA A 484 4.50 -19.23 15.83
N SER A 485 4.57 -19.18 14.49
CA SER A 485 5.42 -18.21 13.79
C SER A 485 4.85 -16.78 13.82
N LEU A 486 3.54 -16.66 14.00
CA LEU A 486 2.85 -15.38 14.14
C LEU A 486 2.97 -14.78 15.55
N ARG A 487 3.43 -15.55 16.55
CA ARG A 487 3.66 -15.10 17.95
C ARG A 487 2.45 -14.32 18.51
N PRO A 488 1.43 -14.99 19.08
CA PRO A 488 0.23 -14.34 19.62
C PRO A 488 0.51 -13.16 20.56
N GLU A 489 1.62 -13.21 21.31
CA GLU A 489 2.07 -12.17 22.24
C GLU A 489 2.44 -10.87 21.51
N ALA A 490 2.90 -10.94 20.26
CA ALA A 490 3.13 -9.75 19.43
C ALA A 490 1.80 -9.05 19.10
N ALA A 491 0.76 -9.80 18.76
CA ALA A 491 -0.58 -9.24 18.57
C ALA A 491 -1.12 -8.62 19.87
N ASP A 492 -0.91 -9.26 21.02
CA ASP A 492 -1.36 -8.75 22.31
C ASP A 492 -0.68 -7.43 22.68
N ARG A 493 0.62 -7.30 22.42
CA ARG A 493 1.36 -6.04 22.63
C ARG A 493 0.83 -4.92 21.74
N LEU A 494 0.60 -5.19 20.45
CA LEU A 494 -0.01 -4.21 19.55
C LEU A 494 -1.44 -3.84 19.98
N ARG A 495 -2.23 -4.81 20.44
CA ARG A 495 -3.58 -4.57 20.95
C ARG A 495 -3.57 -3.66 22.18
N ALA A 496 -2.71 -3.94 23.15
CA ALA A 496 -2.58 -3.10 24.34
C ALA A 496 -2.22 -1.66 23.98
N LEU A 497 -1.28 -1.49 23.05
CA LEU A 497 -0.89 -0.19 22.53
C LEU A 497 -2.03 0.50 21.76
N ALA A 498 -2.77 -0.24 20.93
CA ALA A 498 -3.93 0.26 20.19
C ALA A 498 -5.03 0.76 21.11
N LEU A 499 -5.32 0.03 22.20
CA LEU A 499 -6.30 0.43 23.21
C LEU A 499 -5.86 1.72 23.94
N LEU A 500 -4.61 1.80 24.39
CA LEU A 500 -4.07 2.95 25.10
C LEU A 500 -4.01 4.23 24.25
N THR A 501 -3.85 4.08 22.94
CA THR A 501 -3.66 5.21 22.00
C THR A 501 -4.93 5.57 21.22
N GLY A 502 -6.05 4.90 21.51
CA GLY A 502 -7.32 5.14 20.83
C GLY A 502 -7.31 4.73 19.36
N ARG A 503 -6.54 3.70 19.00
CA ARG A 503 -6.41 3.15 17.64
C ARG A 503 -7.05 1.77 17.45
N ALA A 504 -7.49 1.16 18.55
CA ALA A 504 -8.27 -0.07 18.50
C ALA A 504 -9.61 0.19 17.80
N ARG A 505 -10.06 -0.76 16.98
CA ARG A 505 -11.39 -0.72 16.35
C ARG A 505 -12.45 -0.49 17.42
N SER A 506 -13.35 0.47 17.21
CA SER A 506 -14.52 0.60 18.08
C SER A 506 -15.34 -0.68 17.95
N LYS A 507 -15.68 -1.34 19.07
CA LYS A 507 -16.73 -2.36 19.04
C LYS A 507 -17.98 -1.66 18.54
N ALA A 508 -18.52 -2.11 17.40
CA ALA A 508 -19.85 -1.69 16.98
C ALA A 508 -20.80 -1.94 18.16
N ARG A 509 -21.44 -0.89 18.65
CA ARG A 509 -22.44 -0.99 19.71
C ARG A 509 -23.71 -1.63 19.17
#